data_AF-A0A6P2BK43-F1
#
_entry.id   AF-A0A6P2BK43-F1
#
_cell.length_a   1.000
_cell.length_b   1.000
_cell.length_c   1.000
_cell.angle_alpha   90.00
_cell.angle_beta   90.00
_cell.angle_gamma   90.00
#
_symmetry.space_group_name_H-M   'P 1'
#
loop_
_entity.id
_entity.type
_entity.pdbx_description
1 polymer ?
#
loop_
_entity_poly.entity_id
_entity_poly.type
_entity_poly.pdbx_seq_one_letter_code
_entity_poly.pdbx_strand_id
1 'polypeptide(L)' 'MQIVSVPAEAMVDPALNLTSIVERHASDTSNPVLYRWQMSPGNWQDIHEHQFHDMVVSIAKGLIAPGVKPGDRIGI' A
#
# COMPACT_ATOMS: atom_id res chain seq x y z
N MET A 1 31.77 24.38 -15.77
CA MET A 1 30.80 24.84 -14.75
C MET A 1 29.58 23.95 -14.89
N GLN A 2 29.27 23.13 -13.89
CA GLN A 2 28.17 22.17 -13.95
C GLN A 2 26.99 22.77 -13.17
N ILE A 3 25.85 22.95 -13.84
CA ILE A 3 24.65 23.51 -13.21
C ILE A 3 23.82 22.33 -12.70
N VAL A 4 23.66 22.24 -11.38
CA VAL A 4 22.74 21.30 -10.74
C VAL A 4 21.52 22.11 -10.32
N SER A 5 20.36 21.75 -10.87
CA SER A 5 19.06 22.31 -10.46
C SER A 5 18.29 21.24 -9.71
N VAL A 6 17.72 21.59 -8.56
CA VAL A 6 16.87 20.70 -7.77
C VAL A 6 15.42 21.12 -7.99
N PRO A 7 14.49 20.17 -8.27
CA PRO A 7 13.07 20.47 -8.34
C PRO A 7 12.56 21.15 -7.07
N ALA A 8 11.48 21.91 -7.20
CA ALA A 8 10.81 22.49 -6.03
C ALA A 8 10.36 21.37 -5.08
N GLU A 9 10.59 21.56 -3.78
CA GLU A 9 10.21 20.60 -2.76
C GLU A 9 8.68 20.52 -2.65
N ALA A 10 8.14 19.30 -2.69
CA ALA A 10 6.73 19.06 -2.50
C ALA A 10 6.40 19.12 -1.00
N MET A 11 5.45 19.97 -0.61
CA MET A 11 4.91 19.96 0.75
C MET A 11 4.00 18.73 0.92
N VAL A 12 4.32 17.87 1.89
CA VAL A 12 3.53 16.68 2.24
C VAL A 12 3.14 16.77 3.71
N ASP A 13 1.92 16.36 4.04
CA ASP A 13 1.47 16.27 5.43
C ASP A 13 2.30 15.22 6.19
N PRO A 14 3.03 15.61 7.26
CA PRO A 14 3.91 14.70 8.00
C PRO A 14 3.16 13.60 8.75
N ALA A 15 1.84 13.69 8.92
CA ALA A 15 1.03 12.62 9.50
C ALA A 15 0.76 11.46 8.51
N LEU A 16 0.96 11.66 7.21
CA LEU A 16 0.72 10.64 6.19
C LEU A 16 1.82 9.57 6.20
N ASN A 17 1.40 8.33 5.99
CA ASN A 17 2.28 7.18 5.82
C ASN A 17 1.78 6.31 4.65
N LEU A 18 2.48 5.19 4.38
CA LEU A 18 2.13 4.30 3.27
C LEU A 18 0.72 3.71 3.41
N THR A 19 0.25 3.44 4.64
CA THR A 19 -1.12 2.95 4.88
C THR A 19 -2.16 3.99 4.47
N SER A 20 -1.86 5.28 4.59
CA SER A 20 -2.77 6.35 4.14
C SER A 20 -3.08 6.27 2.64
N ILE A 21 -2.19 5.70 1.81
CA ILE A 21 -2.44 5.47 0.39
C ILE A 21 -3.49 4.37 0.20
N VAL A 22 -3.36 3.27 0.95
CA VAL A 22 -4.31 2.15 0.92
C VAL A 22 -5.70 2.62 1.38
N GLU A 23 -5.78 3.34 2.49
CA GLU A 23 -7.06 3.88 3.01
C GLU A 23 -7.71 4.88 2.05
N ARG A 24 -6.91 5.74 1.40
CA ARG A 24 -7.43 6.67 0.40
C ARG A 24 -8.03 5.93 -0.79
N HIS A 25 -7.31 4.93 -1.29
CA HIS A 25 -7.80 4.11 -2.38
C HIS A 25 -9.08 3.38 -1.95
N ALA A 26 -9.15 2.88 -0.71
CA ALA A 26 -10.30 2.11 -0.20
C ALA A 26 -11.58 2.94 -0.09
N SER A 27 -11.42 4.26 -0.04
CA SER A 27 -12.53 5.21 -0.06
C SER A 27 -13.04 5.54 -1.46
N ASP A 28 -12.32 5.13 -2.52
CA ASP A 28 -12.70 5.35 -3.91
C ASP A 28 -13.75 4.33 -4.38
N THR A 29 -14.98 4.82 -4.60
CA THR A 29 -16.10 3.97 -5.00
C THR A 29 -15.97 3.38 -6.40
N SER A 30 -15.02 3.83 -7.22
CA SER A 30 -14.74 3.23 -8.52
C SER A 30 -14.08 1.85 -8.43
N ASN A 31 -13.51 1.49 -7.27
CA ASN A 31 -12.88 0.20 -6.97
C ASN A 31 -12.00 -0.34 -8.13
N PRO A 32 -10.95 0.43 -8.53
CA PRO A 32 -10.15 0.10 -9.70
C PRO A 32 -9.33 -1.18 -9.51
N VAL A 33 -8.83 -1.75 -10.62
CA VAL A 33 -7.83 -2.82 -10.58
C VAL A 33 -6.48 -2.22 -10.20
N LEU A 34 -5.87 -2.69 -9.11
CA LEU A 34 -4.54 -2.23 -8.67
C LEU A 34 -3.41 -3.02 -9.34
N TYR A 35 -3.55 -4.34 -9.41
CA TYR A 35 -2.57 -5.22 -10.03
C TYR A 35 -3.23 -6.53 -10.47
N ARG A 36 -2.45 -7.34 -11.20
CA ARG A 36 -2.85 -8.68 -11.62
C ARG A 36 -1.96 -9.73 -10.98
N TRP A 37 -2.56 -10.78 -10.44
CA TRP A 37 -1.83 -11.94 -9.92
C TRP A 37 -1.91 -13.09 -10.92
N GLN A 38 -0.76 -13.61 -11.34
CA GLN A 38 -0.70 -14.85 -12.10
C GLN A 38 -0.94 -16.06 -11.18
N MET A 39 -2.14 -16.63 -11.25
CA MET A 39 -2.53 -17.78 -10.43
C MET A 39 -1.99 -19.10 -11.00
N SER A 40 -1.85 -19.17 -12.32
CA SER A 40 -1.17 -20.23 -13.04
C SER A 40 -0.63 -19.69 -14.37
N PRO A 41 0.25 -20.39 -15.10
CA PRO A 41 0.80 -19.89 -16.36
C PRO A 41 -0.31 -19.45 -17.33
N GLY A 42 -0.27 -18.19 -17.72
CA GLY A 42 -1.29 -17.57 -18.59
C GLY A 42 -2.62 -17.18 -17.92
N ASN A 43 -2.87 -17.60 -16.68
CA ASN A 43 -4.09 -17.25 -15.93
C ASN A 43 -3.82 -16.10 -14.96
N TRP A 44 -4.32 -14.92 -15.31
CA TRP A 44 -4.18 -13.70 -14.52
C TRP A 44 -5.51 -13.30 -13.90
N GLN A 45 -5.48 -13.00 -12.61
CA GLN A 45 -6.63 -12.50 -11.88
C GLN A 45 -6.43 -11.02 -11.56
N ASP A 46 -7.42 -10.20 -11.88
CA ASP A 46 -7.49 -8.81 -11.45
C ASP A 46 -7.68 -8.75 -9.93
N ILE A 47 -6.83 -7.98 -9.26
CA ILE A 47 -6.97 -7.65 -7.85
C ILE A 47 -7.47 -6.21 -7.77
N HIS A 48 -8.70 -6.09 -7.29
CA HIS A 48 -9.33 -4.81 -7.06
C HIS A 48 -8.88 -4.19 -5.74
N GLU A 49 -9.07 -2.89 -5.67
CA GLU A 49 -8.68 -2.03 -4.58
C GLU A 49 -9.26 -2.48 -3.23
N HIS A 50 -10.57 -2.72 -3.13
CA HIS A 50 -11.19 -3.27 -1.90
C HIS A 50 -10.62 -4.65 -1.51
N GLN A 51 -10.33 -5.51 -2.49
CA GLN A 51 -9.76 -6.83 -2.21
C GLN A 51 -8.36 -6.71 -1.61
N PHE A 52 -7.56 -5.78 -2.14
CA PHE A 52 -6.25 -5.49 -1.61
C PHE A 52 -6.32 -4.92 -0.19
N HIS A 53 -7.21 -3.96 0.05
CA HIS A 53 -7.46 -3.43 1.39
C HIS A 53 -7.82 -4.55 2.39
N ASP A 54 -8.73 -5.45 2.03
CA ASP A 54 -9.12 -6.57 2.89
C ASP A 54 -7.95 -7.52 3.21
N MET A 55 -7.08 -7.79 2.23
CA MET A 55 -5.85 -8.56 2.45
C MET A 55 -4.90 -7.85 3.43
N VAL A 56 -4.69 -6.55 3.26
CA VAL A 56 -3.85 -5.74 4.16
C VAL A 56 -4.39 -5.76 5.59
N VAL A 57 -5.69 -5.53 5.78
CA VAL A 57 -6.33 -5.56 7.10
C VAL A 57 -6.23 -6.94 7.74
N SER A 58 -6.42 -8.00 6.97
CA SER A 58 -6.29 -9.39 7.46
C SER A 58 -4.87 -9.67 7.97
N ILE A 59 -3.85 -9.31 7.19
CA ILE A 59 -2.45 -9.44 7.60
C ILE A 59 -2.15 -8.60 8.83
N ALA A 60 -2.58 -7.34 8.86
CA ALA A 60 -2.37 -6.44 10.00
C ALA A 60 -2.97 -7.02 11.29
N LYS A 61 -4.20 -7.53 11.24
CA LYS A 61 -4.83 -8.22 12.39
C LYS A 61 -4.03 -9.44 12.82
N GLY A 62 -3.52 -10.22 11.87
CA GLY A 62 -2.66 -11.38 12.11
C GLY A 62 -1.34 -11.02 12.81
N LEU A 63 -0.75 -9.86 12.49
CA LEU A 63 0.47 -9.35 13.16
C LEU A 63 0.17 -8.76 14.55
N ILE A 64 -0.97 -8.08 14.70
CA ILE A 64 -1.39 -7.50 15.98
C ILE A 64 -1.69 -8.61 17.01
N ALA A 65 -2.28 -9.73 16.58
CA ALA A 65 -2.67 -10.84 17.46
C ALA A 65 -1.53 -11.40 18.35
N PRO A 66 -0.31 -11.68 17.85
CA PRO A 66 0.83 -12.09 18.68
C PRO A 66 1.52 -10.92 19.41
N GLY A 67 1.05 -9.68 19.25
CA GLY A 67 1.50 -8.52 20.02
C GLY A 67 2.52 -7.62 19.34
N VAL A 68 2.60 -7.61 17.99
CA VAL A 68 3.42 -6.63 17.24
C VAL A 68 2.99 -5.20 17.55
N LYS A 69 3.96 -4.30 17.74
CA LYS A 69 3.77 -2.90 18.13
C LYS A 69 4.51 -1.93 17.20
N PRO A 70 4.13 -0.64 17.19
CA PRO A 70 4.91 0.39 16.53
C PRO A 70 6.38 0.36 17.00
N GLY A 71 7.31 0.32 16.04
CA GLY A 71 8.75 0.22 16.29
C GLY A 71 9.34 -1.19 16.16
N ASP A 72 8.50 -2.23 16.13
CA ASP A 72 8.94 -3.60 15.88
C ASP A 72 9.39 -3.78 14.42
N ARG A 73 10.33 -4.71 14.21
CA ARG A 73 10.90 -5.02 12.88
C ARG A 73 10.34 -6.34 12.37
N ILE A 74 9.93 -6.37 11.10
CA ILE A 74 9.36 -7.55 10.43
C ILE A 74 10.26 -7.94 9.25
N GLY A 75 10.58 -9.22 9.12
CA GLY A 75 11.22 -9.78 7.92
C GLY A 75 10.17 -10.18 6.89
N ILE A 76 10.42 -9.86 5.61
CA ILE A 76 9.52 -10.11 4.46
C ILE A 76 10.30 -10.84 3.37
#